data_AF-A0A7R8UN57-F1
#
_entry.id   AF-A0A7R8UN57-F1
#
_cell.length_a   1.000
_cell.length_b   1.000
_cell.length_c   1.000
_cell.angle_alpha   90.00
_cell.angle_beta   90.00
_cell.angle_gamma   90.00
#
_symmetry.space_group_name_H-M   'P 1'
#
loop_
_entity.id
_entity.type
_entity.pdbx_description
1 polymer ?
#
loop_
_entity_poly.entity_id
_entity_poly.type
_entity_poly.pdbx_seq_one_letter_code
_entity_poly.pdbx_strand_id
1 'polypeptide(L)'
;MEKKRPLTQNEMEYYANLSDSEFDEMFDEDDNDSSDYEPSDNSNESEDMVVSECEVDPEPEDNNDDSQTTISNANDDLWTEIQQNPELFIFQENIGVKLDTANFTIHTLVDLFFSDEFLALLVEQTNLYAAQEMEKRKVIKKNNRLSQWKDISAAEMKVFIGLLLQMGPCTFPSIEHYWSTNKL
;
A
#
# COMPACT_ATOMS: atom_id res chain seq x y z
N MET A 1 20.86 -30.02 -21.52
CA MET A 1 19.95 -29.87 -20.37
C MET A 1 20.67 -30.39 -19.15
N GLU A 2 21.34 -29.50 -18.43
CA GLU A 2 22.03 -29.83 -17.18
C GLU A 2 21.00 -29.88 -16.05
N LYS A 3 20.97 -30.98 -15.29
CA LYS A 3 20.10 -31.09 -14.12
C LYS A 3 20.76 -30.29 -12.99
N LYS A 4 20.15 -29.18 -12.58
CA LYS A 4 20.59 -28.40 -11.41
C LYS A 4 20.53 -29.31 -10.16
N ARG A 5 21.65 -29.47 -9.46
CA ARG A 5 21.76 -30.29 -8.23
C ARG A 5 21.19 -29.52 -7.03
N PRO A 6 20.58 -30.20 -6.04
CA PRO A 6 20.19 -29.53 -4.79
C PRO A 6 21.43 -29.03 -4.03
N LEU A 7 21.26 -27.91 -3.32
CA LEU A 7 22.29 -27.36 -2.43
C LEU A 7 22.51 -28.28 -1.23
N THR A 8 23.77 -28.37 -0.80
CA THR A 8 24.17 -29.07 0.42
C THR A 8 23.90 -28.22 1.67
N GLN A 9 23.83 -28.86 2.83
CA GLN A 9 23.57 -28.16 4.10
C GLN A 9 24.63 -27.08 4.42
N ASN A 10 25.90 -27.35 4.11
CA ASN A 10 26.97 -26.37 4.30
C ASN A 10 26.83 -25.17 3.34
N GLU A 11 26.36 -25.41 2.12
CA GLU A 11 26.05 -24.32 1.17
C GLU A 11 24.89 -23.48 1.70
N MET A 12 23.83 -24.09 2.25
CA MET A 12 22.71 -23.34 2.85
C MET A 12 23.14 -22.49 4.06
N GLU A 13 23.96 -23.04 4.96
CA GLU A 13 24.48 -22.30 6.12
C GLU A 13 25.41 -21.16 5.71
N TYR A 14 26.15 -21.33 4.63
CA TYR A 14 26.96 -20.26 4.04
C TYR A 14 26.06 -19.12 3.54
N TYR A 15 25.02 -19.43 2.76
CA TYR A 15 24.11 -18.40 2.24
C TYR A 15 23.29 -17.70 3.33
N ALA A 16 22.90 -18.42 4.38
CA ALA A 16 22.15 -17.85 5.50
C ALA A 16 22.96 -16.86 6.35
N ASN A 17 24.30 -16.88 6.25
CA ASN A 17 25.20 -16.05 7.03
C ASN A 17 25.93 -14.98 6.20
N LEU A 18 25.56 -14.79 4.93
CA LEU A 18 26.09 -13.70 4.12
C LEU A 18 25.60 -12.36 4.65
N SER A 19 26.47 -11.35 4.62
CA SER A 19 26.03 -9.98 4.83
C SER A 19 25.26 -9.48 3.60
N ASP A 20 24.33 -8.53 3.78
CA ASP A 20 23.54 -7.97 2.68
C ASP A 20 24.43 -7.43 1.54
N SER A 21 25.61 -6.88 1.87
CA SER A 21 26.57 -6.42 0.87
C SER A 21 27.22 -7.54 0.06
N GLU A 22 27.43 -8.71 0.65
CA GLU A 22 28.00 -9.88 -0.05
C GLU A 22 26.91 -10.63 -0.85
N PHE A 23 25.65 -10.54 -0.41
CA PHE A 23 24.51 -11.05 -1.15
C PHE A 23 24.28 -10.27 -2.46
N ASP A 24 24.39 -8.94 -2.41
CA ASP A 24 24.26 -8.07 -3.61
C ASP A 24 25.36 -8.31 -4.65
N GLU A 25 26.60 -8.61 -4.23
CA GLU A 25 27.69 -8.93 -5.16
C GLU A 25 27.48 -10.26 -5.91
N MET A 26 26.65 -11.17 -5.40
CA MET A 26 26.40 -12.49 -5.99
C MET A 26 25.49 -12.44 -7.23
N PHE A 27 24.62 -11.43 -7.34
CA PHE A 27 23.70 -11.24 -8.47
C PHE A 27 24.25 -10.24 -9.52
N ASP A 28 25.42 -9.66 -9.28
CA ASP A 28 26.07 -8.68 -10.18
C ASP A 28 26.81 -9.36 -11.37
N GLU A 29 26.81 -10.70 -11.47
CA GLU A 29 27.30 -11.44 -12.65
C GLU A 29 26.20 -12.29 -13.31
N ASP A 30 25.96 -11.97 -14.60
CA ASP A 30 25.13 -12.62 -15.61
C ASP A 30 23.62 -12.27 -15.65
N ASP A 31 23.34 -11.14 -16.30
CA ASP A 31 22.08 -10.77 -16.97
C ASP A 31 21.70 -11.81 -18.05
N ASN A 32 21.31 -13.04 -17.67
CA ASN A 32 20.53 -13.94 -18.53
C ASN A 32 19.98 -15.19 -17.80
N ASP A 33 18.86 -15.12 -17.10
CA ASP A 33 17.98 -16.30 -16.99
C ASP A 33 16.51 -15.89 -16.84
N SER A 34 15.77 -16.15 -17.91
CA SER A 34 14.32 -16.04 -18.03
C SER A 34 13.66 -17.01 -17.05
N SER A 35 13.13 -16.52 -15.93
CA SER A 35 12.25 -17.34 -15.08
C SER A 35 10.79 -17.09 -15.43
N ASP A 36 10.22 -18.00 -16.22
CA ASP A 36 8.77 -18.25 -16.30
C ASP A 36 8.26 -18.55 -14.88
N TYR A 37 7.59 -17.56 -14.29
CA TYR A 37 6.90 -17.72 -13.03
C TYR A 37 5.43 -18.02 -13.32
N GLU A 38 5.02 -19.28 -13.19
CA GLU A 38 3.61 -19.65 -13.14
C GLU A 38 3.11 -19.58 -11.69
N PRO A 39 2.15 -18.70 -11.35
CA PRO A 39 1.52 -18.71 -10.05
C PRO A 39 0.62 -19.95 -9.94
N SER A 40 0.90 -20.81 -8.98
CA SER A 40 -0.01 -21.88 -8.59
C SER A 40 -1.25 -21.29 -7.92
N ASP A 41 -2.41 -21.41 -8.56
CA ASP A 41 -3.73 -21.14 -7.98
C ASP A 41 -3.93 -21.99 -6.73
N ASN A 42 -4.00 -21.34 -5.57
CA ASN A 42 -4.52 -21.94 -4.36
C ASN A 42 -5.57 -21.01 -3.77
N SER A 43 -6.81 -21.19 -4.23
CA SER A 43 -7.99 -20.52 -3.71
C SER A 43 -8.26 -21.02 -2.29
N ASN A 44 -7.99 -20.18 -1.29
CA ASN A 44 -8.64 -20.26 0.01
C ASN A 44 -9.03 -18.85 0.43
N GLU A 45 -10.34 -18.58 0.29
CA GLU A 45 -11.04 -17.51 0.98
C GLU A 45 -10.94 -17.73 2.49
N SER A 46 -10.36 -16.76 3.19
CA SER A 46 -10.66 -16.54 4.61
C SER A 46 -10.46 -15.07 4.93
N GLU A 47 -11.59 -14.44 5.26
CA GLU A 47 -11.76 -13.04 5.64
C GLU A 47 -10.97 -12.71 6.92
N ASP A 48 -10.16 -11.65 6.87
CA ASP A 48 -9.34 -11.19 7.99
C ASP A 48 -10.12 -10.18 8.87
N MET A 49 -10.10 -10.43 10.18
CA MET A 49 -10.77 -9.64 11.22
C MET A 49 -9.74 -8.74 11.89
N VAL A 50 -9.80 -7.44 11.59
CA VAL A 50 -8.92 -6.41 12.15
C VAL A 50 -9.20 -6.23 13.65
N VAL A 51 -8.21 -6.57 14.48
CA VAL A 51 -8.16 -6.18 15.90
C VAL A 51 -7.59 -4.77 15.99
N SER A 52 -8.42 -3.80 16.39
CA SER A 52 -7.99 -2.44 16.71
C SER A 52 -7.80 -2.33 18.22
N GLU A 53 -6.54 -2.14 18.63
CA GLU A 53 -6.16 -1.86 20.01
C GLU A 53 -6.36 -0.36 20.28
N CYS A 54 -7.32 -0.01 21.15
CA CYS A 54 -7.52 1.37 21.60
C CYS A 54 -6.93 1.53 23.01
N GLU A 55 -5.85 2.29 23.14
CA GLU A 55 -5.35 2.72 24.45
C GLU A 55 -6.21 3.87 25.00
N VAL A 56 -6.65 3.74 26.25
CA VAL A 56 -7.49 4.71 26.96
C VAL A 56 -6.63 5.48 27.96
N ASP A 57 -6.52 6.80 27.76
CA ASP A 57 -5.89 7.76 28.68
C ASP A 57 -6.86 8.07 29.85
N PRO A 58 -6.42 8.20 31.12
CA PRO A 58 -7.35 8.32 32.24
C PRO A 58 -7.76 9.78 32.51
N GLU A 59 -9.07 10.04 32.53
CA GLU A 59 -9.66 11.30 33.01
C GLU A 59 -9.81 11.33 34.55
N PRO A 60 -9.86 12.54 35.16
CA PRO A 60 -9.70 12.72 36.60
C PRO A 60 -10.97 12.43 37.40
N GLU A 61 -10.77 11.88 38.61
CA GLU A 61 -11.81 11.64 39.61
C GLU A 61 -12.48 12.94 40.07
N ASP A 62 -13.80 13.04 39.91
CA ASP A 62 -14.63 13.96 40.69
C ASP A 62 -15.68 13.16 41.47
N ASN A 63 -15.47 13.16 42.79
CA ASN A 63 -16.29 12.47 43.77
C ASN A 63 -17.50 13.35 44.11
N ASN A 64 -18.71 12.95 43.75
CA ASN A 64 -19.91 13.35 44.48
C ASN A 64 -20.99 12.25 44.48
N ASP A 65 -21.00 11.56 45.61
CA ASP A 65 -22.12 10.94 46.33
C ASP A 65 -23.53 11.45 45.94
N ASP A 66 -24.32 10.59 45.29
CA ASP A 66 -25.69 10.34 45.76
C ASP A 66 -26.14 8.93 45.34
N SER A 67 -26.50 8.16 46.34
CA SER A 67 -26.78 6.74 46.26
C SER A 67 -28.21 6.50 45.76
N GLN A 68 -28.40 6.31 44.45
CA GLN A 68 -29.48 5.47 43.96
C GLN A 68 -28.90 4.21 43.36
N THR A 69 -28.81 3.17 44.19
CA THR A 69 -28.63 1.79 43.74
C THR A 69 -29.83 1.38 42.91
N THR A 70 -29.82 1.70 41.61
CA THR A 70 -30.54 0.88 40.64
C THR A 70 -29.84 -0.47 40.67
N ILE A 71 -30.54 -1.49 41.15
CA ILE A 71 -30.14 -2.88 40.97
C ILE A 71 -30.17 -3.10 39.45
N SER A 72 -29.06 -2.80 38.77
CA SER A 72 -28.81 -3.25 37.41
C SER A 72 -28.77 -4.77 37.53
N ASN A 73 -29.81 -5.43 37.04
CA ASN A 73 -29.81 -6.87 37.01
C ASN A 73 -28.59 -7.26 36.20
N ALA A 74 -27.73 -8.15 36.71
CA ALA A 74 -26.57 -8.68 35.97
C ALA A 74 -26.95 -9.40 34.66
N ASN A 75 -28.24 -9.46 34.34
CA ASN A 75 -28.83 -9.95 33.10
C ASN A 75 -28.97 -8.87 32.01
N ASP A 76 -28.81 -7.59 32.32
CA ASP A 76 -28.98 -6.50 31.33
C ASP A 76 -27.76 -6.35 30.39
N ASP A 77 -26.60 -6.90 30.77
CA ASP A 77 -25.35 -6.91 29.96
C ASP A 77 -25.06 -8.27 29.30
N LEU A 78 -25.99 -9.23 29.36
CA LEU A 78 -25.82 -10.52 28.71
C LEU A 78 -26.34 -10.45 27.27
N TRP A 79 -25.46 -10.75 26.30
CA TRP A 79 -25.86 -10.99 24.92
C TRP A 79 -26.95 -12.07 24.90
N THR A 80 -28.15 -11.68 24.48
CA THR A 80 -29.29 -12.59 24.35
C THR A 80 -29.66 -12.75 22.89
N GLU A 81 -30.03 -13.97 22.49
CA GLU A 81 -30.62 -14.22 21.18
C GLU A 81 -32.04 -13.64 21.18
N ILE A 82 -32.19 -12.42 20.68
CA ILE A 82 -33.49 -11.81 20.50
C ILE A 82 -33.99 -12.15 19.09
N GLN A 83 -35.08 -12.91 18.99
CA GLN A 83 -35.83 -13.06 17.74
C GLN A 83 -36.61 -11.77 17.45
N GLN A 84 -35.92 -10.70 17.08
CA GLN A 84 -36.58 -9.52 16.52
C GLN A 84 -36.67 -9.67 15.01
N ASN A 85 -37.84 -9.34 14.45
CA ASN A 85 -37.96 -9.04 13.02
C ASN A 85 -37.69 -7.54 12.87
N PRO A 86 -36.45 -7.12 12.54
CA PRO A 86 -36.12 -5.71 12.48
C PRO A 86 -37.03 -5.01 11.45
N GLU A 87 -37.48 -3.80 11.77
CA GLU A 87 -38.20 -3.00 10.80
C GLU A 87 -37.28 -2.72 9.60
N LEU A 88 -37.66 -3.26 8.44
CA LEU A 88 -36.98 -2.98 7.20
C LEU A 88 -37.28 -1.53 6.82
N PHE A 89 -36.30 -0.65 7.00
CA PHE A 89 -36.40 0.72 6.49
C PHE A 89 -35.99 0.74 5.02
N ILE A 90 -36.74 1.51 4.25
CA ILE A 90 -36.38 1.79 2.85
C ILE A 90 -35.37 2.93 2.87
N PHE A 91 -34.24 2.76 2.20
CA PHE A 91 -33.25 3.82 2.03
C PHE A 91 -33.89 5.00 1.25
N GLN A 92 -33.99 6.17 1.90
CA GLN A 92 -34.64 7.37 1.35
C GLN A 92 -33.67 8.50 1.02
N GLU A 93 -32.37 8.31 1.29
CA GLU A 93 -31.38 9.35 1.00
C GLU A 93 -31.09 9.45 -0.49
N ASN A 94 -30.56 10.61 -0.89
CA ASN A 94 -30.08 10.78 -2.26
C ASN A 94 -28.85 9.93 -2.49
N ILE A 95 -28.98 8.92 -3.35
CA ILE A 95 -27.89 8.05 -3.79
C ILE A 95 -27.01 8.85 -4.76
N GLY A 96 -25.70 8.74 -4.62
CA GLY A 96 -24.72 9.28 -5.58
C GLY A 96 -23.83 10.38 -5.02
N VAL A 97 -23.15 11.08 -5.92
CA VAL A 97 -22.21 12.16 -5.57
C VAL A 97 -22.97 13.33 -4.94
N LYS A 98 -22.61 13.68 -3.70
CA LYS A 98 -23.24 14.77 -2.94
C LYS A 98 -22.74 16.17 -3.34
N LEU A 99 -21.85 16.27 -4.33
CA LEU A 99 -21.38 17.55 -4.88
C LEU A 99 -22.26 18.00 -6.05
N ASP A 100 -22.37 19.32 -6.24
CA ASP A 100 -22.95 19.91 -7.44
C ASP A 100 -22.05 19.62 -8.66
N THR A 101 -22.52 18.73 -9.53
CA THR A 101 -21.75 18.25 -10.70
C THR A 101 -22.03 19.03 -11.98
N ALA A 102 -22.87 20.07 -11.95
CA ALA A 102 -23.34 20.76 -13.15
C ALA A 102 -22.23 21.29 -14.07
N ASN A 103 -21.05 21.60 -13.52
CA ASN A 103 -19.91 22.17 -14.25
C ASN A 103 -18.61 21.36 -14.10
N PHE A 104 -18.71 20.06 -13.78
CA PHE A 104 -17.52 19.25 -13.59
C PHE A 104 -16.80 18.98 -14.91
N THR A 105 -15.50 19.25 -14.91
CA THR A 105 -14.57 18.80 -15.94
C THR A 105 -13.85 17.55 -15.45
N ILE A 106 -13.20 16.82 -16.37
CA ILE A 106 -12.34 15.69 -15.99
C ILE A 106 -11.26 16.15 -14.99
N HIS A 107 -10.71 17.34 -15.18
CA HIS A 107 -9.73 17.92 -14.27
C HIS A 107 -10.27 18.10 -12.85
N THR A 108 -11.47 18.68 -12.70
CA THR A 108 -12.08 18.88 -11.37
C THR A 108 -12.43 17.56 -10.69
N LEU A 109 -12.76 16.52 -11.45
CA LEU A 109 -12.96 15.17 -10.91
C LEU A 109 -11.65 14.57 -10.41
N VAL A 110 -10.56 14.72 -11.16
CA VAL A 110 -9.24 14.23 -10.76
C VAL A 110 -8.75 14.97 -9.51
N ASP A 111 -8.88 16.30 -9.45
CA ASP A 111 -8.47 17.09 -8.29
C ASP A 111 -9.26 16.76 -7.02
N LEU A 112 -10.48 16.21 -7.14
CA LEU A 112 -11.27 15.77 -5.99
C LEU A 112 -10.59 14.61 -5.24
N PHE A 113 -9.90 13.73 -5.97
CA PHE A 113 -9.17 12.60 -5.40
C PHE A 113 -7.69 12.93 -5.16
N PHE A 114 -7.09 13.74 -6.03
CA PHE A 114 -5.70 14.14 -5.98
C PHE A 114 -5.60 15.64 -5.64
N SER A 115 -5.95 15.98 -4.40
CA SER A 115 -5.87 17.36 -3.93
C SER A 115 -4.43 17.88 -3.97
N ASP A 116 -4.26 19.20 -4.05
CA ASP A 116 -2.92 19.81 -4.07
C ASP A 116 -2.12 19.49 -2.79
N GLU A 117 -2.79 19.36 -1.64
CA GLU A 117 -2.16 18.92 -0.38
C GLU A 117 -1.66 17.48 -0.48
N PHE A 118 -2.49 16.57 -1.00
CA PHE A 118 -2.10 15.18 -1.17
C PHE A 118 -0.91 15.04 -2.14
N LEU A 119 -0.93 15.80 -3.24
CA LEU A 119 0.17 15.82 -4.19
C LEU A 119 1.45 16.43 -3.60
N ALA A 120 1.33 17.48 -2.79
CA ALA A 120 2.46 18.05 -2.08
C ALA A 120 3.09 17.04 -1.12
N LEU A 121 2.26 16.29 -0.39
CA LEU A 121 2.74 15.22 0.50
C LEU A 121 3.48 14.14 -0.29
N LEU A 122 2.93 13.66 -1.42
CA LEU A 122 3.59 12.67 -2.26
C LEU A 122 4.95 13.16 -2.77
N VAL A 123 5.02 14.42 -3.22
CA VAL A 123 6.27 15.04 -3.67
C VAL A 123 7.30 15.12 -2.54
N GLU A 124 6.90 15.61 -1.37
CA GLU A 124 7.77 15.73 -0.22
C GLU A 124 8.34 14.36 0.20
N GLN A 125 7.48 13.36 0.37
CA GLN A 125 7.90 12.03 0.81
C GLN A 125 8.78 11.33 -0.23
N THR A 126 8.48 11.48 -1.52
CA THR A 126 9.28 10.88 -2.60
C THR A 126 10.69 11.48 -2.65
N ASN A 127 10.80 12.81 -2.53
CA ASN A 127 12.10 13.49 -2.53
C ASN A 127 12.89 13.16 -1.26
N LEU A 128 12.23 13.13 -0.11
CA LEU A 128 12.85 12.73 1.16
C LEU A 128 13.42 11.31 1.06
N TYR A 129 12.63 10.36 0.55
CA TYR A 129 13.08 8.98 0.38
C TYR A 129 14.28 8.89 -0.57
N ALA A 130 14.26 9.60 -1.68
CA ALA A 130 15.39 9.63 -2.61
C ALA A 130 16.67 10.16 -1.95
N ALA A 131 16.58 11.23 -1.16
CA ALA A 131 17.71 11.77 -0.41
C ALA A 131 18.28 10.76 0.60
N GLN A 132 17.41 10.07 1.33
CA GLN A 132 17.81 9.02 2.27
C GLN A 132 18.50 7.85 1.56
N GLU A 133 17.99 7.41 0.42
CA GLU A 133 18.61 6.35 -0.38
C GLU A 133 19.97 6.74 -0.95
N MET A 134 20.15 8.01 -1.31
CA MET A 134 21.45 8.54 -1.73
C MET A 134 22.45 8.56 -0.56
N GLU A 135 22.02 8.92 0.64
CA GLU A 135 22.88 8.96 1.83
C GLU A 135 23.32 7.56 2.29
N LYS A 136 22.40 6.57 2.25
CA LYS A 136 22.72 5.18 2.60
C LYS A 136 23.80 4.58 1.71
N ARG A 137 23.86 4.97 0.43
CA ARG A 137 24.80 4.41 -0.55
C ARG A 137 26.15 5.11 -0.49
N LYS A 138 27.10 4.49 0.21
CA LYS A 138 28.49 4.98 0.37
C LYS A 138 29.24 5.19 -0.95
N VAL A 139 28.92 4.41 -1.99
CA VAL A 139 29.50 4.54 -3.34
C VAL A 139 28.38 4.44 -4.36
N ILE A 140 28.08 5.54 -5.04
CA ILE A 140 27.12 5.55 -6.14
C ILE A 140 27.90 5.44 -7.45
N LYS A 141 27.80 4.29 -8.15
CA LYS A 141 28.37 4.13 -9.51
C LYS A 141 27.83 5.26 -10.41
N LYS A 142 28.68 5.88 -11.26
CA LYS A 142 28.30 7.02 -12.14
C LYS A 142 27.10 6.77 -13.06
N ASN A 143 26.78 5.50 -13.32
CA ASN A 143 25.66 5.09 -14.18
C ASN A 143 24.42 4.65 -13.38
N ASN A 144 24.43 4.77 -12.05
CA ASN A 144 23.26 4.46 -11.24
C ASN A 144 22.18 5.52 -11.47
N ARG A 145 20.93 5.09 -11.68
CA ARG A 145 19.75 5.98 -11.81
C ARG A 145 19.63 6.93 -10.63
N LEU A 146 19.95 6.47 -9.42
CA LEU A 146 19.96 7.31 -8.22
C LEU A 146 21.00 8.45 -8.28
N SER A 147 22.11 8.29 -9.00
CA SER A 147 23.09 9.38 -9.18
C SER A 147 22.56 10.53 -10.04
N GLN A 148 21.52 10.28 -10.84
CA GLN A 148 20.89 11.23 -11.73
C GLN A 148 19.54 11.72 -11.20
N TRP A 149 19.17 11.30 -9.98
CA TRP A 149 17.92 11.71 -9.35
C TRP A 149 17.86 13.23 -9.20
N LYS A 150 16.67 13.77 -9.43
CA LYS A 150 16.34 15.17 -9.21
C LYS A 150 15.03 15.23 -8.45
N ASP A 151 14.92 16.21 -7.57
CA ASP A 151 13.69 16.43 -6.84
C ASP A 151 12.54 16.63 -7.82
N ILE A 152 11.46 15.91 -7.56
CA ILE A 152 10.25 15.96 -8.38
C ILE A 152 9.38 17.15 -7.97
N SER A 153 8.62 17.66 -8.95
CA SER A 153 7.61 18.68 -8.76
C SER A 153 6.20 18.10 -8.74
N ALA A 154 5.22 18.87 -8.24
CA ALA A 154 3.82 18.48 -8.29
C ALA A 154 3.32 18.26 -9.71
N ALA A 155 3.84 19.00 -10.70
CA ALA A 155 3.51 18.81 -12.10
C ALA A 155 3.98 17.44 -12.63
N GLU A 156 5.21 17.04 -12.30
CA GLU A 156 5.75 15.74 -12.66
C GLU A 156 5.00 14.60 -11.95
N MET A 157 4.64 14.78 -10.68
CA MET A 157 3.81 13.83 -9.94
C MET A 157 2.42 13.64 -10.59
N LYS A 158 1.77 14.73 -11.03
CA LYS A 158 0.51 14.65 -11.80
C LYS A 158 0.69 13.87 -13.10
N VAL A 159 1.79 14.07 -13.82
CA VAL A 159 2.10 13.29 -15.03
C VAL A 159 2.32 11.81 -14.71
N PHE A 160 3.07 11.49 -13.66
CA PHE A 160 3.30 10.13 -13.22
C PHE A 160 1.99 9.40 -12.87
N ILE A 161 1.11 10.04 -12.08
CA ILE A 161 -0.23 9.49 -11.78
C ILE A 161 -1.05 9.30 -13.07
N GLY A 162 -1.01 10.26 -13.99
CA GLY A 162 -1.66 10.15 -15.29
C GLY A 162 -1.18 8.93 -16.10
N LEU A 163 0.14 8.66 -16.08
CA LEU A 163 0.69 7.45 -16.71
C LEU A 163 0.18 6.19 -16.02
N LEU A 164 0.18 6.13 -14.68
CA LEU A 164 -0.36 4.98 -13.94
C LEU A 164 -1.83 4.71 -14.26
N LEU A 165 -2.65 5.76 -14.32
CA LEU A 165 -4.06 5.64 -14.70
C LEU A 165 -4.23 5.13 -16.13
N GLN A 166 -3.33 5.50 -17.06
CA GLN A 166 -3.32 5.01 -18.43
C GLN A 166 -2.89 3.54 -18.53
N MET A 167 -2.01 3.07 -17.64
CA MET A 167 -1.57 1.66 -17.60
C MET A 167 -2.70 0.70 -17.20
N GLY A 168 -3.73 1.19 -16.50
CA GLY A 168 -4.91 0.39 -16.15
C GLY A 168 -5.65 -0.19 -17.35
N PRO A 169 -6.18 0.63 -18.27
CA PRO A 169 -6.88 0.14 -19.46
C PRO A 169 -5.94 -0.36 -20.57
N CYS A 170 -4.71 0.13 -20.65
CA CYS A 170 -3.74 -0.27 -21.68
C CYS A 170 -2.68 -1.21 -21.08
N THR A 171 -3.03 -2.47 -20.88
CA THR A 171 -2.10 -3.43 -20.27
C THR A 171 -1.09 -3.98 -21.26
N PHE A 172 0.19 -4.04 -20.85
CA PHE A 172 1.25 -4.72 -21.59
C PHE A 172 1.85 -5.88 -20.77
N PRO A 173 2.45 -6.90 -21.42
CA PRO A 173 2.98 -8.08 -20.74
C PRO A 173 4.10 -7.80 -19.71
N SER A 174 4.82 -6.70 -19.88
CA SER A 174 5.87 -6.27 -18.95
C SER A 174 5.88 -4.76 -18.81
N ILE A 175 6.32 -4.28 -17.65
CA ILE A 175 6.47 -2.84 -17.37
C ILE A 175 7.38 -2.16 -18.40
N GLU A 176 8.38 -2.87 -18.91
CA GLU A 176 9.36 -2.34 -19.88
C GLU A 176 8.70 -1.98 -21.21
N HIS A 177 7.64 -2.69 -21.58
CA HIS A 177 6.93 -2.46 -22.84
C HIS A 177 6.25 -1.08 -22.86
N TYR A 178 5.84 -0.54 -21.70
CA TYR A 178 5.28 0.82 -21.61
C TYR A 178 6.31 1.91 -21.95
N TRP A 179 7.60 1.59 -21.84
CA TRP A 179 8.71 2.52 -22.07
C TRP A 179 9.48 2.23 -23.37
N SER A 180 8.99 1.26 -24.17
CA SER A 180 9.60 0.88 -25.43
C SER A 180 9.40 1.97 -26.49
N THR A 181 10.47 2.30 -27.21
CA THR A 181 10.43 3.22 -28.37
C THR A 181 10.31 2.47 -29.70
N ASN A 182 10.25 1.14 -29.65
CA ASN A 182 10.02 0.32 -30.83
C ASN A 182 8.60 0.57 -31.34
N LYS A 183 8.48 0.85 -32.63
CA LYS A 183 7.17 0.99 -33.27
C LYS A 183 6.51 -0.38 -33.34
N LEU A 184 5.25 -0.45 -32.89
CA LEU A 184 4.36 -1.59 -33.09
C LEU A 184 4.07 -1.80 -34.58
#